data_AF-A0A7Y8GE82-F1
#
_entry.id   AF-A0A7Y8GE82-F1
#
_cell.length_a   1.000
_cell.length_b   1.000
_cell.length_c   1.000
_cell.angle_alpha   90.00
_cell.angle_beta   90.00
_cell.angle_gamma   90.00
#
_symmetry.space_group_name_H-M   'P 1'
#
loop_
_entity.id
_entity.type
_entity.pdbx_description
1 polymer ?
#
loop_
_entity_poly.entity_id
_entity_poly.type
_entity_poly.pdbx_seq_one_letter_code
_entity_poly.pdbx_strand_id
1 'polypeptide(L)'
;MKSGLARKSAPCTLIAASGIMKWGGVSAGNVRWLTNHSSGLATLLATTATAFSSNSLADPVLLNTQLRFNAGMTKVYSLLVDDFIIYDSRVAAALGWIVVKYCQDRKLTTVPAELAFPWAPAKEGRTVKWRKNRNPAKGTLLFPALTGAVQHAHWNLKASWILAEVLANAGGGAFTHAGPIAPLRRLEAALFMIGYDLPHNGTSNSQTNMPAEALTADMNECFTIANQKRFFYAIDQNGIRMGKGRRHSIAQINRLLTALWKAFGDQSFPLANSATKVRKDEVPYGIGAAYFEITERKGNPPDTSALAAALHEIGALSYTSQGPDNWSINIRQLTLTPDGTALDISALIQHEIGQNDLL
;
A
#
# COMPACT_ATOMS: atom_id res chain seq x y z
N MET A 1 8.89 16.89 9.22
CA MET A 1 8.75 16.86 7.75
C MET A 1 9.14 18.21 7.11
N LYS A 2 8.41 19.31 7.34
CA LYS A 2 8.69 20.64 6.76
C LYS A 2 10.16 21.10 6.96
N SER A 3 10.73 20.92 8.16
CA SER A 3 12.15 21.25 8.44
C SER A 3 13.16 20.38 7.66
N GLY A 4 12.81 19.13 7.33
CA GLY A 4 13.65 18.24 6.53
C GLY A 4 13.70 18.66 5.06
N LEU A 5 12.54 19.06 4.51
CA LEU A 5 12.43 19.64 3.16
C LEU A 5 13.14 20.99 3.05
N ALA A 6 12.95 21.88 4.04
CA ALA A 6 13.61 23.19 4.07
C ALA A 6 15.13 23.08 4.02
N ARG A 7 15.70 22.04 4.66
CA ARG A 7 17.15 21.74 4.64
C ARG A 7 17.59 20.88 3.46
N LYS A 8 16.66 20.49 2.56
CA LYS A 8 16.88 19.53 1.47
C LYS A 8 17.61 18.24 1.92
N SER A 9 17.39 17.83 3.17
CA SER A 9 18.11 16.72 3.77
C SER A 9 17.40 15.41 3.47
N ALA A 10 17.99 14.59 2.60
CA ALA A 10 17.46 13.28 2.24
C ALA A 10 17.24 12.35 3.46
N PRO A 11 18.21 12.19 4.40
CA PRO A 11 18.01 11.35 5.58
C PRO A 11 16.86 11.82 6.48
N CYS A 12 16.80 13.12 6.78
CA CYS A 12 15.72 13.69 7.62
C CYS A 12 14.35 13.55 6.96
N THR A 13 14.29 13.70 5.63
CA THR A 13 13.06 13.54 4.85
C THR A 13 12.59 12.08 4.87
N LEU A 14 13.50 11.13 4.67
CA LEU A 14 13.21 9.70 4.73
C LEU A 14 12.69 9.29 6.10
N ILE A 15 13.36 9.70 7.17
CA ILE A 15 12.95 9.40 8.56
C ILE A 15 11.56 9.96 8.83
N ALA A 16 11.32 11.23 8.48
CA ALA A 16 10.04 11.87 8.72
C ALA A 16 8.90 11.23 7.91
N ALA A 17 9.10 10.99 6.61
CA ALA A 17 8.12 10.36 5.75
C ALA A 17 7.82 8.92 6.21
N SER A 18 8.84 8.16 6.58
CA SER A 18 8.68 6.79 7.11
C SER A 18 7.92 6.80 8.44
N GLY A 19 8.20 7.77 9.31
CA GLY A 19 7.45 7.96 10.56
C GLY A 19 5.97 8.23 10.32
N ILE A 20 5.63 9.03 9.31
CA ILE A 20 4.24 9.29 8.90
C ILE A 20 3.57 8.01 8.38
N MET A 21 4.27 7.20 7.57
CA MET A 21 3.73 5.92 7.09
C MET A 21 3.46 4.97 8.25
N LYS A 22 4.37 4.91 9.24
CA LYS A 22 4.22 4.10 10.44
C LYS A 22 3.04 4.56 11.29
N TRP A 23 2.91 5.86 11.54
CA TRP A 23 1.77 6.45 12.26
C TRP A 23 0.44 6.10 11.57
N GLY A 24 0.42 6.13 10.24
CA GLY A 24 -0.76 5.82 9.44
C GLY A 24 -1.02 4.33 9.20
N GLY A 25 -0.22 3.42 9.74
CA GLY A 25 -0.27 1.96 9.48
C GLY A 25 -0.04 1.56 8.01
N VAL A 26 0.51 2.44 7.20
CA VAL A 26 0.68 2.27 5.76
C VAL A 26 2.15 2.06 5.40
N SER A 27 2.89 1.35 6.25
CA SER A 27 4.32 1.10 6.07
C SER A 27 4.62 0.19 4.89
N ALA A 28 3.80 -0.86 4.72
CA ALA A 28 3.97 -1.88 3.68
C ALA A 28 4.03 -1.24 2.28
N GLY A 29 5.09 -1.55 1.54
CA GLY A 29 5.39 -0.99 0.21
C GLY A 29 5.82 0.49 0.21
N ASN A 30 5.25 1.35 1.05
CA ASN A 30 5.54 2.79 1.08
C ASN A 30 6.91 3.12 1.67
N VAL A 31 7.27 2.53 2.82
CA VAL A 31 8.58 2.80 3.44
C VAL A 31 9.71 2.34 2.52
N ARG A 32 9.56 1.17 1.89
CA ARG A 32 10.52 0.70 0.88
C ARG A 32 10.62 1.66 -0.30
N TRP A 33 9.48 2.12 -0.83
CA TRP A 33 9.50 3.09 -1.92
C TRP A 33 10.26 4.37 -1.51
N LEU A 34 10.01 4.89 -0.31
CA LEU A 34 10.74 6.05 0.22
C LEU A 34 12.25 5.78 0.33
N THR A 35 12.65 4.61 0.83
CA THR A 35 14.07 4.23 0.96
C THR A 35 14.75 4.12 -0.41
N ASN A 36 14.10 3.49 -1.39
CA ASN A 36 14.62 3.33 -2.75
C ASN A 36 14.75 4.67 -3.49
N HIS A 37 13.94 5.66 -3.12
CA HIS A 37 13.98 7.01 -3.68
C HIS A 37 14.65 8.01 -2.75
N SER A 38 15.40 7.54 -1.74
CA SER A 38 16.03 8.40 -0.72
C SER A 38 16.94 9.45 -1.35
N SER A 39 17.68 9.09 -2.40
CA SER A 39 18.38 10.03 -3.26
C SER A 39 17.37 10.87 -4.05
N GLY A 40 17.29 12.16 -3.73
CA GLY A 40 16.34 13.08 -4.36
C GLY A 40 14.93 13.11 -3.74
N LEU A 41 14.66 12.32 -2.68
CA LEU A 41 13.34 12.26 -2.03
C LEU A 41 12.83 13.65 -1.62
N ALA A 42 13.71 14.47 -1.04
CA ALA A 42 13.35 15.82 -0.60
C ALA A 42 12.87 16.70 -1.77
N THR A 43 13.59 16.67 -2.89
CA THR A 43 13.20 17.39 -4.11
C THR A 43 11.90 16.85 -4.65
N LEU A 44 11.75 15.51 -4.77
CA LEU A 44 10.54 14.88 -5.28
C LEU A 44 9.31 15.31 -4.46
N LEU A 45 9.36 15.17 -3.14
CA LEU A 45 8.24 15.52 -2.28
C LEU A 45 7.94 17.01 -2.30
N ALA A 46 8.96 17.88 -2.38
CA ALA A 46 8.77 19.32 -2.51
C ALA A 46 8.10 19.68 -3.85
N THR A 47 8.60 19.15 -4.97
CA THR A 47 8.03 19.38 -6.31
C THR A 47 6.58 18.92 -6.39
N THR A 48 6.26 17.73 -5.88
CA THR A 48 4.87 17.26 -5.86
C THR A 48 3.99 18.08 -4.90
N ALA A 49 4.51 18.53 -3.75
CA ALA A 49 3.76 19.42 -2.87
C ALA A 49 3.45 20.76 -3.55
N THR A 50 4.42 21.35 -4.26
CA THR A 50 4.20 22.55 -5.08
C THR A 50 3.16 22.32 -6.16
N ALA A 51 3.16 21.15 -6.81
CA ALA A 51 2.14 20.80 -7.80
C ALA A 51 0.73 20.72 -7.20
N PHE A 52 0.57 20.21 -5.98
CA PHE A 52 -0.73 20.27 -5.29
C PHE A 52 -1.10 21.71 -4.89
N SER A 53 -0.14 22.49 -4.41
CA SER A 53 -0.37 23.91 -4.06
C SER A 53 -0.67 24.79 -5.27
N SER A 54 -0.37 24.36 -6.50
CA SER A 54 -0.74 25.09 -7.72
C SER A 54 -2.25 25.09 -7.99
N ASN A 55 -2.99 24.23 -7.30
CA ASN A 55 -4.44 24.10 -7.41
C ASN A 55 -4.92 23.75 -8.83
N SER A 56 -4.07 23.08 -9.63
CA SER A 56 -4.35 22.75 -11.02
C SER A 56 -4.30 21.24 -11.25
N LEU A 57 -5.41 20.67 -11.76
CA LEU A 57 -5.45 19.28 -12.23
C LEU A 57 -4.63 19.06 -13.52
N ALA A 58 -4.21 20.13 -14.18
CA ALA A 58 -3.39 20.07 -15.39
C ALA A 58 -1.88 20.13 -15.10
N ASP A 59 -1.48 20.16 -13.82
CA ASP A 59 -0.06 20.17 -13.46
C ASP A 59 0.64 18.89 -13.99
N PRO A 60 1.74 19.03 -14.76
CA PRO A 60 2.43 17.88 -15.35
C PRO A 60 2.89 16.82 -14.34
N VAL A 61 3.18 17.22 -13.10
CA VAL A 61 3.58 16.28 -12.04
C VAL A 61 2.39 15.40 -11.64
N LEU A 62 1.18 15.97 -11.60
CA LEU A 62 -0.04 15.25 -11.23
C LEU A 62 -0.56 14.35 -12.36
N LEU A 63 -0.23 14.70 -13.61
CA LEU A 63 -0.55 13.89 -14.79
C LEU A 63 0.46 12.77 -15.08
N ASN A 64 1.60 12.76 -14.37
CA ASN A 64 2.65 11.78 -14.61
C ASN A 64 2.20 10.36 -14.23
N THR A 65 2.21 9.43 -15.18
CA THR A 65 1.81 8.03 -14.96
C THR A 65 2.74 7.26 -14.01
N GLN A 66 3.95 7.77 -13.77
CA GLN A 66 4.92 7.25 -12.80
C GLN A 66 4.79 7.89 -11.41
N LEU A 67 3.82 8.79 -11.21
CA LEU A 67 3.58 9.41 -9.91
C LEU A 67 3.29 8.32 -8.87
N ARG A 68 4.04 8.32 -7.77
CA ARG A 68 3.69 7.53 -6.58
C ARG A 68 2.65 8.29 -5.78
N PHE A 69 1.39 7.84 -5.85
CA PHE A 69 0.32 8.40 -5.03
C PHE A 69 -0.65 7.32 -4.56
N ASN A 70 -0.87 7.25 -3.25
CA ASN A 70 -1.78 6.33 -2.60
C ASN A 70 -2.19 6.88 -1.22
N ALA A 71 -2.95 6.10 -0.44
CA ALA A 71 -3.41 6.49 0.90
C ALA A 71 -2.30 6.75 1.92
N GLY A 72 -1.07 6.29 1.68
CA GLY A 72 0.10 6.68 2.49
C GLY A 72 0.68 8.01 2.05
N MET A 73 0.80 8.23 0.75
CA MET A 73 1.26 9.52 0.22
C MET A 73 0.30 10.66 0.58
N THR A 74 -1.02 10.43 0.60
CA THR A 74 -1.97 11.45 1.06
C THR A 74 -1.64 11.96 2.47
N LYS A 75 -1.18 11.09 3.37
CA LYS A 75 -0.76 11.47 4.75
C LYS A 75 0.52 12.29 4.76
N VAL A 76 1.45 12.02 3.85
CA VAL A 76 2.67 12.82 3.72
C VAL A 76 2.30 14.21 3.23
N TYR A 77 1.52 14.30 2.15
CA TYR A 77 1.17 15.59 1.55
C TYR A 77 0.18 16.39 2.39
N SER A 78 -0.68 15.76 3.19
CA SER A 78 -1.57 16.47 4.12
C SER A 78 -0.83 17.21 5.24
N LEU A 79 0.47 16.92 5.44
CA LEU A 79 1.35 17.63 6.37
C LEU A 79 2.28 18.63 5.67
N LEU A 80 2.28 18.66 4.35
CA LEU A 80 3.12 19.52 3.51
C LEU A 80 2.34 20.63 2.81
N VAL A 81 1.13 20.31 2.37
CA VAL A 81 0.25 21.16 1.59
C VAL A 81 -0.87 21.64 2.51
N ASP A 82 -1.09 22.94 2.53
CA ASP A 82 -2.18 23.53 3.31
C ASP A 82 -3.54 23.20 2.66
N ASP A 83 -4.57 23.08 3.47
CA ASP A 83 -5.93 22.67 3.05
C ASP A 83 -5.99 21.36 2.23
N PHE A 84 -5.06 20.42 2.49
CA PHE A 84 -5.00 19.14 1.81
C PHE A 84 -5.32 17.97 2.75
N ILE A 85 -6.29 17.14 2.36
CA ILE A 85 -6.79 16.06 3.21
C ILE A 85 -6.05 14.73 3.02
N ILE A 86 -6.20 13.85 4.00
CA ILE A 86 -5.92 12.43 3.92
C ILE A 86 -7.11 11.77 3.24
N TYR A 87 -7.00 11.53 1.94
CA TYR A 87 -7.98 10.74 1.20
C TYR A 87 -7.63 9.25 1.26
N ASP A 88 -8.10 8.56 2.30
CA ASP A 88 -8.04 7.09 2.41
C ASP A 88 -9.41 6.46 2.11
N SER A 89 -9.52 5.13 2.22
CA SER A 89 -10.78 4.44 1.92
C SER A 89 -11.94 4.80 2.84
N ARG A 90 -11.69 5.25 4.08
CA ARG A 90 -12.76 5.70 4.99
C ARG A 90 -13.27 7.06 4.56
N VAL A 91 -12.36 8.00 4.30
CA VAL A 91 -12.77 9.34 3.84
C VAL A 91 -13.51 9.25 2.49
N ALA A 92 -13.02 8.41 1.56
CA ALA A 92 -13.71 8.15 0.30
C ALA A 92 -15.12 7.55 0.51
N ALA A 93 -15.27 6.57 1.41
CA ALA A 93 -16.56 5.95 1.73
C ALA A 93 -17.54 6.97 2.32
N ALA A 94 -17.09 7.81 3.25
CA ALA A 94 -17.91 8.85 3.86
C ALA A 94 -18.39 9.89 2.84
N LEU A 95 -17.48 10.36 1.96
CA LEU A 95 -17.82 11.29 0.89
C LEU A 95 -18.86 10.69 -0.07
N GLY A 96 -18.65 9.45 -0.51
CA GLY A 96 -19.63 8.75 -1.34
C GLY A 96 -20.99 8.61 -0.65
N TRP A 97 -21.02 8.31 0.66
CA TRP A 97 -22.26 8.20 1.42
C TRP A 97 -23.00 9.53 1.55
N ILE A 98 -22.28 10.64 1.74
CA ILE A 98 -22.84 12.00 1.70
C ILE A 98 -23.43 12.29 0.32
N VAL A 99 -22.74 11.93 -0.75
CA VAL A 99 -23.23 12.10 -2.14
C VAL A 99 -24.48 11.27 -2.39
N VAL A 100 -24.60 10.06 -1.84
CA VAL A 100 -25.84 9.28 -1.91
C VAL A 100 -27.00 10.01 -1.24
N LYS A 101 -26.80 10.56 -0.04
CA LYS A 101 -27.84 11.35 0.64
C LYS A 101 -28.25 12.58 -0.19
N TYR A 102 -27.27 13.28 -0.75
CA TYR A 102 -27.52 14.39 -1.66
C TYR A 102 -28.33 13.97 -2.89
N CYS A 103 -27.97 12.87 -3.55
CA CYS A 103 -28.70 12.36 -4.71
C CYS A 103 -30.12 11.96 -4.34
N GLN A 104 -30.35 11.35 -3.17
CA GLN A 104 -31.68 11.00 -2.69
C GLN A 104 -32.54 12.24 -2.42
N ASP A 105 -31.98 13.23 -1.73
CA ASP A 105 -32.64 14.51 -1.45
C ASP A 105 -33.04 15.23 -2.75
N ARG A 106 -32.13 15.24 -3.74
CA ARG A 106 -32.34 15.82 -5.07
C ARG A 106 -33.07 14.91 -6.06
N LYS A 107 -33.48 13.70 -5.64
CA LYS A 107 -34.14 12.68 -6.48
C LYS A 107 -33.37 12.33 -7.77
N LEU A 108 -32.03 12.33 -7.70
CA LEU A 108 -31.16 11.90 -8.78
C LEU A 108 -31.09 10.37 -8.84
N THR A 109 -31.11 9.83 -10.05
CA THR A 109 -31.00 8.39 -10.30
C THR A 109 -29.56 7.93 -10.56
N THR A 110 -28.64 8.87 -10.78
CA THR A 110 -27.22 8.61 -11.04
C THR A 110 -26.35 9.60 -10.29
N VAL A 111 -25.15 9.16 -9.88
CA VAL A 111 -24.16 10.04 -9.24
C VAL A 111 -23.57 10.99 -10.29
N PRO A 112 -23.58 12.32 -10.07
CA PRO A 112 -22.88 13.27 -10.95
C PRO A 112 -21.38 12.94 -11.05
N ALA A 113 -20.80 13.05 -12.25
CA ALA A 113 -19.43 12.64 -12.50
C ALA A 113 -18.41 13.39 -11.61
N GLU A 114 -18.70 14.63 -11.26
CA GLU A 114 -17.90 15.52 -10.43
C GLU A 114 -17.93 15.13 -8.94
N LEU A 115 -18.95 14.37 -8.53
CA LEU A 115 -19.17 13.88 -7.16
C LEU A 115 -18.95 12.36 -7.05
N ALA A 116 -18.53 11.71 -8.14
CA ALA A 116 -18.26 10.28 -8.19
C ALA A 116 -16.92 9.91 -7.53
N PHE A 117 -16.76 10.26 -6.25
CA PHE A 117 -15.57 9.98 -5.44
C PHE A 117 -15.18 8.49 -5.52
N PRO A 118 -14.02 8.15 -6.09
CA PRO A 118 -13.58 6.77 -6.16
C PRO A 118 -13.26 6.24 -4.78
N TRP A 119 -13.66 5.00 -4.52
CA TRP A 119 -13.52 4.35 -3.22
C TRP A 119 -12.75 3.03 -3.32
N ALA A 120 -12.31 2.53 -2.17
CA ALA A 120 -11.66 1.23 -2.04
C ALA A 120 -12.25 0.48 -0.84
N PRO A 121 -12.32 -0.86 -0.88
CA PRO A 121 -12.82 -1.65 0.23
C PRO A 121 -11.94 -1.49 1.49
N ALA A 122 -12.48 -1.94 2.63
CA ALA A 122 -11.69 -2.12 3.82
C ALA A 122 -10.61 -3.18 3.56
N LYS A 123 -9.37 -2.88 3.95
CA LYS A 123 -8.27 -3.85 3.87
C LYS A 123 -8.37 -4.76 5.09
N GLU A 124 -8.96 -5.94 4.92
CA GLU A 124 -9.23 -6.88 6.02
C GLU A 124 -8.74 -8.28 5.67
N GLY A 125 -8.34 -9.04 6.68
CA GLY A 125 -8.01 -10.46 6.53
C GLY A 125 -9.20 -11.27 6.00
N ARG A 126 -8.91 -12.32 5.21
CA ARG A 126 -9.97 -13.19 4.65
C ARG A 126 -10.82 -13.91 5.71
N THR A 127 -10.31 -14.03 6.93
CA THR A 127 -10.92 -14.75 8.06
C THR A 127 -11.84 -13.87 8.90
N VAL A 128 -11.97 -12.58 8.59
CA VAL A 128 -12.83 -11.67 9.36
C VAL A 128 -14.30 -12.02 9.14
N LYS A 129 -14.98 -12.40 10.24
CA LYS A 129 -16.39 -12.83 10.24
C LYS A 129 -17.37 -11.70 9.87
N TRP A 130 -17.01 -10.46 10.19
CA TRP A 130 -17.81 -9.27 9.95
C TRP A 130 -16.96 -8.24 9.22
N ARG A 131 -17.12 -8.16 7.89
CA ARG A 131 -16.36 -7.22 7.07
C ARG A 131 -16.91 -5.81 7.22
N LYS A 132 -16.02 -4.83 7.39
CA LYS A 132 -16.39 -3.41 7.38
C LYS A 132 -16.92 -3.05 5.99
N ASN A 133 -18.08 -2.42 5.94
CA ASN A 133 -18.66 -1.93 4.70
C ASN A 133 -18.14 -0.53 4.41
N ARG A 134 -17.29 -0.40 3.39
CA ARG A 134 -16.84 0.91 2.87
C ARG A 134 -17.48 1.25 1.52
N ASN A 135 -18.44 0.45 1.04
CA ASN A 135 -19.11 0.68 -0.23
C ASN A 135 -20.21 1.74 -0.06
N PRO A 136 -20.06 2.94 -0.66
CA PRO A 136 -21.10 3.96 -0.57
C PRO A 136 -22.31 3.67 -1.48
N ALA A 137 -22.22 2.74 -2.43
CA ALA A 137 -23.23 2.53 -3.45
C ALA A 137 -24.61 2.17 -2.88
N LYS A 138 -25.67 2.68 -3.51
CA LYS A 138 -27.06 2.38 -3.13
C LYS A 138 -27.99 2.44 -4.35
N GLY A 139 -28.60 1.30 -4.69
CA GLY A 139 -29.44 1.19 -5.89
C GLY A 139 -28.63 1.48 -7.15
N THR A 140 -29.08 2.44 -7.95
CA THR A 140 -28.41 2.89 -9.18
C THR A 140 -27.29 3.92 -8.95
N LEU A 141 -27.10 4.38 -7.71
CA LEU A 141 -26.04 5.32 -7.35
C LEU A 141 -24.74 4.55 -7.13
N LEU A 142 -23.94 4.47 -8.18
CA LEU A 142 -22.68 3.71 -8.22
C LEU A 142 -21.47 4.66 -8.20
N PHE A 143 -20.36 4.16 -7.65
CA PHE A 143 -19.10 4.89 -7.54
C PHE A 143 -17.96 4.11 -8.15
N PRO A 144 -16.98 4.78 -8.80
CA PRO A 144 -15.83 4.12 -9.37
C PRO A 144 -14.92 3.53 -8.30
N ALA A 145 -14.18 2.48 -8.67
CA ALA A 145 -13.09 1.98 -7.85
C ALA A 145 -11.88 2.92 -7.92
N LEU A 146 -11.15 3.03 -6.81
CA LEU A 146 -9.88 3.74 -6.72
C LEU A 146 -8.74 2.83 -7.20
N THR A 147 -8.26 3.03 -8.43
CA THR A 147 -7.42 2.04 -9.13
C THR A 147 -6.04 2.56 -9.55
N GLY A 148 -5.74 3.86 -9.42
CA GLY A 148 -4.46 4.41 -9.88
C GLY A 148 -4.01 5.70 -9.20
N ALA A 149 -2.71 5.95 -9.24
CA ALA A 149 -2.07 7.07 -8.54
C ALA A 149 -2.53 8.45 -9.06
N VAL A 150 -2.57 8.66 -10.37
CA VAL A 150 -3.06 9.92 -10.99
C VAL A 150 -4.51 10.17 -10.59
N GLN A 151 -5.37 9.14 -10.70
CA GLN A 151 -6.76 9.22 -10.26
C GLN A 151 -6.86 9.60 -8.77
N HIS A 152 -6.08 8.94 -7.90
CA HIS A 152 -6.06 9.22 -6.47
C HIS A 152 -5.58 10.65 -6.18
N ALA A 153 -4.54 11.14 -6.84
CA ALA A 153 -4.04 12.49 -6.69
C ALA A 153 -5.10 13.53 -7.06
N HIS A 154 -5.75 13.37 -8.22
CA HIS A 154 -6.79 14.27 -8.69
C HIS A 154 -8.00 14.29 -7.77
N TRP A 155 -8.46 13.12 -7.32
CA TRP A 155 -9.62 13.03 -6.45
C TRP A 155 -9.32 13.49 -5.02
N ASN A 156 -8.08 13.34 -4.52
CA ASN A 156 -7.70 13.95 -3.25
C ASN A 156 -7.74 15.48 -3.34
N LEU A 157 -7.25 16.05 -4.44
CA LEU A 157 -7.29 17.50 -4.66
C LEU A 157 -8.74 18.01 -4.76
N LYS A 158 -9.60 17.35 -5.55
CA LYS A 158 -11.03 17.67 -5.64
C LYS A 158 -11.75 17.55 -4.29
N ALA A 159 -11.47 16.49 -3.53
CA ALA A 159 -12.04 16.30 -2.20
C ALA A 159 -11.57 17.38 -1.22
N SER A 160 -10.31 17.81 -1.33
CA SER A 160 -9.77 18.91 -0.54
C SER A 160 -10.49 20.22 -0.87
N TRP A 161 -10.71 20.52 -2.16
CA TRP A 161 -11.45 21.71 -2.60
C TRP A 161 -12.87 21.78 -2.07
N ILE A 162 -13.64 20.70 -2.25
CA ILE A 162 -15.05 20.72 -1.84
C ILE A 162 -15.17 20.85 -0.32
N LEU A 163 -14.28 20.23 0.46
CA LEU A 163 -14.32 20.33 1.91
C LEU A 163 -13.85 21.69 2.43
N ALA A 164 -12.85 22.30 1.79
CA ALA A 164 -12.46 23.67 2.09
C ALA A 164 -13.60 24.64 1.78
N GLU A 165 -14.27 24.48 0.64
CA GLU A 165 -15.41 25.31 0.24
C GLU A 165 -16.60 25.12 1.19
N VAL A 166 -16.90 23.88 1.61
CA VAL A 166 -17.93 23.61 2.61
C VAL A 166 -17.65 24.34 3.91
N LEU A 167 -16.39 24.37 4.38
CA LEU A 167 -16.03 25.10 5.60
C LEU A 167 -16.13 26.61 5.44
N ALA A 168 -15.77 27.14 4.28
CA ALA A 168 -15.91 28.57 3.97
C ALA A 168 -17.39 29.01 3.95
N ASN A 169 -18.29 28.14 3.46
CA ASN A 169 -19.72 28.43 3.33
C ASN A 169 -20.57 28.02 4.54
N ALA A 170 -20.05 27.25 5.49
CA ALA A 170 -20.81 26.74 6.62
C ALA A 170 -21.29 27.85 7.60
N GLY A 171 -20.83 29.09 7.46
CA GLY A 171 -21.33 30.25 8.23
C GLY A 171 -21.02 30.23 9.73
N GLY A 172 -20.14 29.32 10.18
CA GLY A 172 -19.86 29.06 11.59
C GLY A 172 -20.48 27.75 12.07
N GLY A 173 -19.69 26.89 12.73
CA GLY A 173 -20.18 25.61 13.23
C GLY A 173 -19.15 24.82 14.03
N ALA A 174 -19.49 23.56 14.36
CA ALA A 174 -18.67 22.68 15.21
C ALA A 174 -17.23 22.48 14.70
N PHE A 175 -16.97 22.69 13.41
CA PHE A 175 -15.65 22.55 12.82
C PHE A 175 -14.86 23.86 12.72
N THR A 176 -15.48 25.03 12.75
CA THR A 176 -14.83 26.32 12.46
C THR A 176 -14.40 27.11 13.71
N HIS A 177 -14.60 26.55 14.91
CA HIS A 177 -14.16 27.20 16.15
C HIS A 177 -12.64 27.40 16.20
N ALA A 178 -12.17 28.45 16.87
CA ALA A 178 -10.75 28.63 17.13
C ALA A 178 -10.19 27.45 17.93
N GLY A 179 -8.97 27.01 17.62
CA GLY A 179 -8.33 25.90 18.30
C GLY A 179 -7.03 25.44 17.64
N PRO A 180 -6.26 24.55 18.30
CA PRO A 180 -4.94 24.15 17.82
C PRO A 180 -4.97 23.24 16.58
N ILE A 181 -6.12 22.66 16.27
CA ILE A 181 -6.33 21.80 15.10
C ILE A 181 -7.04 22.61 14.03
N ALA A 182 -6.56 22.56 12.78
CA ALA A 182 -7.21 23.27 11.67
C ALA A 182 -8.64 22.75 11.42
N PRO A 183 -9.60 23.61 11.02
CA PRO A 183 -10.98 23.22 10.72
C PRO A 183 -11.09 22.02 9.76
N LEU A 184 -10.32 22.04 8.67
CA LEU A 184 -10.33 20.97 7.67
C LEU A 184 -9.88 19.62 8.25
N ARG A 185 -8.91 19.62 9.17
CA ARG A 185 -8.47 18.40 9.85
C ARG A 185 -9.54 17.82 10.76
N ARG A 186 -10.35 18.66 11.42
CA ARG A 186 -11.49 18.20 12.22
C ARG A 186 -12.59 17.59 11.36
N LEU A 187 -12.91 18.23 10.24
CA LEU A 187 -13.89 17.70 9.28
C LEU A 187 -13.42 16.36 8.68
N GLU A 188 -12.15 16.28 8.27
CA GLU A 188 -11.53 15.03 7.82
C GLU A 188 -11.62 13.93 8.89
N ALA A 189 -11.32 14.23 10.15
CA ALA A 189 -11.44 13.26 11.24
C ALA A 189 -12.88 12.77 11.44
N ALA A 190 -13.88 13.64 11.28
CA ALA A 190 -15.28 13.22 11.31
C ALA A 190 -15.62 12.29 10.14
N LEU A 191 -15.18 12.61 8.92
CA LEU A 191 -15.37 11.76 7.73
C LEU A 191 -14.71 10.40 7.91
N PHE A 192 -13.52 10.37 8.51
CA PHE A 192 -12.80 9.14 8.82
C PHE A 192 -13.60 8.23 9.76
N MET A 193 -14.26 8.79 10.77
CA MET A 193 -15.13 8.04 11.68
C MET A 193 -16.41 7.55 10.99
N ILE A 194 -17.06 8.41 10.19
CA ILE A 194 -18.28 8.07 9.45
C ILE A 194 -18.00 6.92 8.46
N GLY A 195 -16.90 6.98 7.74
CA GLY A 195 -16.53 5.99 6.73
C GLY A 195 -15.84 4.74 7.27
N TYR A 196 -15.77 4.59 8.59
CA TYR A 196 -15.18 3.40 9.23
C TYR A 196 -15.93 2.12 8.82
N ASP A 197 -17.26 2.15 8.97
CA ASP A 197 -18.20 1.09 8.61
C ASP A 197 -19.57 1.70 8.31
N LEU A 198 -19.96 1.71 7.03
CA LEU A 198 -21.21 2.30 6.56
C LEU A 198 -22.39 1.36 6.86
N PRO A 199 -23.58 1.91 7.14
CA PRO A 199 -24.77 1.10 7.41
C PRO A 199 -25.06 0.10 6.29
N HIS A 200 -25.24 -1.16 6.69
CA HIS A 200 -25.71 -2.21 5.80
C HIS A 200 -27.21 -1.99 5.57
N ASN A 201 -27.60 -1.45 4.41
CA ASN A 201 -29.01 -1.43 4.05
C ASN A 201 -29.42 -2.89 3.79
N GLY A 202 -30.48 -3.38 4.44
CA GLY A 202 -30.91 -4.79 4.50
C GLY A 202 -31.28 -5.50 3.18
N THR A 203 -30.70 -5.12 2.06
CA THR A 203 -30.62 -5.94 0.84
C THR A 203 -29.26 -6.63 0.80
N SER A 204 -29.10 -7.61 1.68
CA SER A 204 -28.24 -8.76 1.44
C SER A 204 -28.75 -9.48 0.18
N ASN A 205 -28.26 -9.09 -0.99
CA ASN A 205 -28.08 -9.94 -2.18
C ASN A 205 -27.88 -9.06 -3.40
N SER A 206 -26.68 -8.52 -3.55
CA SER A 206 -26.02 -8.54 -4.86
C SER A 206 -24.51 -8.52 -4.60
N GLN A 207 -23.92 -9.71 -4.47
CA GLN A 207 -22.61 -9.92 -5.07
C GLN A 207 -22.79 -9.66 -6.57
N THR A 208 -22.85 -8.40 -6.99
CA THR A 208 -22.67 -8.06 -8.40
C THR A 208 -21.29 -8.55 -8.76
N ASN A 209 -21.22 -9.49 -9.71
CA ASN A 209 -20.00 -10.03 -10.29
C ASN A 209 -18.89 -8.96 -10.31
N MET A 210 -18.01 -9.03 -9.31
CA MET A 210 -16.86 -8.16 -9.29
C MET A 210 -15.94 -8.65 -10.41
N PRO A 211 -15.48 -7.76 -11.31
CA PRO A 211 -14.53 -8.16 -12.34
C PRO A 211 -13.29 -8.76 -11.68
N ALA A 212 -12.57 -9.65 -12.38
CA ALA A 212 -11.39 -10.35 -11.88
C ALA A 212 -10.31 -9.42 -11.28
N GLU A 213 -10.38 -8.12 -11.53
CA GLU A 213 -9.55 -7.05 -10.94
C GLU A 213 -9.89 -6.70 -9.48
N ALA A 214 -11.03 -7.13 -8.95
CA ALA A 214 -11.33 -7.01 -7.52
C ALA A 214 -10.60 -8.05 -6.65
N LEU A 215 -10.07 -9.13 -7.25
CA LEU A 215 -9.23 -10.11 -6.54
C LEU A 215 -7.90 -9.51 -6.05
N THR A 216 -7.49 -8.36 -6.59
CA THR A 216 -6.28 -7.63 -6.17
C THR A 216 -6.52 -6.53 -5.13
N ALA A 217 -7.78 -6.22 -4.77
CA ALA A 217 -8.08 -5.14 -3.83
C ALA A 217 -7.55 -5.39 -2.41
N ASP A 218 -7.45 -6.67 -2.00
CA ASP A 218 -6.89 -7.10 -0.71
C ASP A 218 -5.38 -7.44 -0.78
N MET A 219 -4.71 -7.06 -1.88
CA MET A 219 -3.32 -7.43 -2.14
C MET A 219 -2.40 -6.20 -2.13
N ASN A 220 -1.26 -6.34 -1.47
CA ASN A 220 -0.15 -5.39 -1.51
C ASN A 220 0.43 -5.35 -2.92
N GLU A 221 0.60 -4.14 -3.45
CA GLU A 221 1.31 -3.89 -4.71
C GLU A 221 2.83 -3.94 -4.47
N CYS A 222 3.54 -4.66 -5.33
CA CYS A 222 4.99 -4.79 -5.30
C CYS A 222 5.58 -4.82 -6.72
N PHE A 223 6.88 -4.61 -6.82
CA PHE A 223 7.63 -4.62 -8.07
C PHE A 223 8.84 -5.55 -7.91
N THR A 224 9.10 -6.40 -8.92
CA THR A 224 10.33 -7.20 -8.93
C THR A 224 11.55 -6.29 -9.03
N ILE A 225 12.63 -6.59 -8.33
CA ILE A 225 13.78 -5.66 -8.27
C ILE A 225 14.45 -5.43 -9.63
N ALA A 226 14.76 -6.48 -10.39
CA ALA A 226 15.53 -6.36 -11.63
C ALA A 226 14.76 -5.63 -12.75
N ASN A 227 13.52 -6.05 -13.02
CA ASN A 227 12.76 -5.57 -14.20
C ASN A 227 11.65 -4.58 -13.83
N GLN A 228 11.52 -4.20 -12.56
CA GLN A 228 10.41 -3.38 -12.06
C GLN A 228 9.03 -3.87 -12.51
N LYS A 229 8.89 -5.20 -12.68
CA LYS A 229 7.63 -5.81 -13.09
C LYS A 229 6.66 -5.76 -11.91
N ARG A 230 5.54 -5.07 -12.11
CA ARG A 230 4.46 -4.98 -11.13
C ARG A 230 3.84 -6.36 -10.87
N PHE A 231 3.56 -6.64 -9.60
CA PHE A 231 2.78 -7.77 -9.15
C PHE A 231 2.05 -7.44 -7.85
N PHE A 232 1.13 -8.32 -7.46
CA PHE A 232 0.38 -8.19 -6.22
C PHE A 232 0.62 -9.42 -5.34
N TYR A 233 0.68 -9.23 -4.02
CA TYR A 233 0.76 -10.31 -3.06
C TYR A 233 -0.08 -10.00 -1.81
N ALA A 234 -0.48 -11.01 -1.05
CA ALA A 234 -1.15 -10.84 0.22
C ALA A 234 -0.50 -11.76 1.26
N ILE A 235 -0.53 -11.34 2.51
CA ILE A 235 -0.03 -12.11 3.63
C ILE A 235 -1.24 -12.58 4.43
N ASP A 236 -1.25 -13.86 4.80
CA ASP A 236 -2.20 -14.40 5.75
C ASP A 236 -1.51 -15.43 6.65
N GLN A 237 -2.24 -15.99 7.61
CA GLN A 237 -1.74 -16.97 8.58
C GLN A 237 -1.07 -18.21 7.96
N ASN A 238 -1.26 -18.46 6.65
CA ASN A 238 -0.64 -19.58 5.96
C ASN A 238 0.61 -19.21 5.17
N GLY A 239 0.98 -17.93 5.08
CA GLY A 239 2.16 -17.43 4.36
C GLY A 239 1.83 -16.36 3.32
N ILE A 240 2.53 -16.40 2.18
CA ILE A 240 2.45 -15.38 1.13
C ILE A 240 1.68 -15.91 -0.08
N ARG A 241 0.61 -15.22 -0.49
CA ARG A 241 -0.17 -15.51 -1.70
C ARG A 241 0.13 -14.48 -2.77
N MET A 242 0.53 -14.92 -3.95
CA MET A 242 0.76 -14.09 -5.14
C MET A 242 -0.53 -13.90 -5.95
N GLY A 243 -0.62 -12.81 -6.71
CA GLY A 243 -1.83 -12.40 -7.44
C GLY A 243 -2.38 -13.42 -8.44
N LYS A 244 -1.55 -14.31 -8.97
CA LYS A 244 -1.97 -15.42 -9.84
C LYS A 244 -2.45 -16.68 -9.08
N GLY A 245 -2.78 -16.55 -7.79
CA GLY A 245 -3.25 -17.65 -6.94
C GLY A 245 -2.14 -18.54 -6.35
N ARG A 246 -0.89 -18.41 -6.80
CA ARG A 246 0.26 -19.14 -6.25
C ARG A 246 0.46 -18.81 -4.77
N ARG A 247 0.67 -19.82 -3.94
CA ARG A 247 0.95 -19.66 -2.51
C ARG A 247 2.32 -20.22 -2.15
N HIS A 248 3.04 -19.47 -1.33
CA HIS A 248 4.24 -19.90 -0.64
C HIS A 248 3.90 -20.02 0.84
N SER A 249 3.81 -21.25 1.33
CA SER A 249 3.50 -21.50 2.74
C SER A 249 4.63 -21.03 3.66
N ILE A 250 4.33 -20.74 4.92
CA ILE A 250 5.35 -20.46 5.95
C ILE A 250 6.42 -21.57 5.97
N ALA A 251 6.00 -22.84 5.95
CA ALA A 251 6.94 -23.97 5.92
C ALA A 251 7.87 -23.96 4.70
N GLN A 252 7.35 -23.65 3.51
CA GLN A 252 8.18 -23.53 2.29
C GLN A 252 9.14 -22.34 2.38
N ILE A 253 8.68 -21.19 2.89
CA ILE A 253 9.52 -20.01 3.06
C ILE A 253 10.63 -20.28 4.07
N ASN A 254 10.32 -20.92 5.21
CA ASN A 254 11.31 -21.30 6.22
C ASN A 254 12.34 -22.27 5.65
N ARG A 255 11.93 -23.27 4.86
CA ARG A 255 12.87 -24.18 4.17
C ARG A 255 13.80 -23.43 3.21
N LEU A 256 13.24 -22.51 2.41
CA LEU A 256 14.02 -21.68 1.50
C LEU A 256 15.04 -20.81 2.26
N LEU A 257 14.59 -20.04 3.26
CA LEU A 257 15.46 -19.17 4.05
C LEU A 257 16.53 -19.97 4.79
N THR A 258 16.17 -21.13 5.36
CA THR A 258 17.11 -22.02 6.03
C THR A 258 18.15 -22.59 5.07
N ALA A 259 17.76 -22.98 3.86
CA ALA A 259 18.69 -23.49 2.85
C ALA A 259 19.70 -22.41 2.42
N LEU A 260 19.25 -21.16 2.27
CA LEU A 260 20.11 -20.02 1.99
C LEU A 260 21.02 -19.70 3.19
N TRP A 261 20.49 -19.72 4.42
CA TRP A 261 21.25 -19.49 5.64
C TRP A 261 22.38 -20.51 5.82
N LYS A 262 22.10 -21.80 5.58
CA LYS A 262 23.11 -22.85 5.67
C LYS A 262 24.22 -22.68 4.63
N ALA A 263 23.88 -22.18 3.44
CA ALA A 263 24.84 -22.01 2.35
C ALA A 263 25.69 -20.73 2.49
N PHE A 264 25.10 -19.64 3.00
CA PHE A 264 25.73 -18.31 2.94
C PHE A 264 25.90 -17.62 4.30
N GLY A 265 25.18 -18.05 5.34
CA GLY A 265 25.11 -17.32 6.61
C GLY A 265 24.69 -15.87 6.39
N ASP A 266 25.51 -14.93 6.90
CA ASP A 266 25.32 -13.48 6.74
C ASP A 266 25.84 -12.93 5.39
N GLN A 267 26.44 -13.77 4.53
CA GLN A 267 26.97 -13.35 3.24
C GLN A 267 25.86 -13.12 2.21
N SER A 268 26.16 -12.29 1.20
CA SER A 268 25.25 -12.07 0.07
C SER A 268 25.24 -13.26 -0.90
N PHE A 269 24.15 -13.41 -1.64
CA PHE A 269 23.92 -14.45 -2.63
C PHE A 269 23.10 -13.95 -3.84
N PRO A 270 23.15 -14.65 -4.98
CA PRO A 270 22.47 -14.22 -6.20
C PRO A 270 20.99 -14.66 -6.21
N LEU A 271 20.20 -14.01 -7.07
CA LEU A 271 18.83 -14.46 -7.35
C LEU A 271 18.80 -15.83 -8.06
N ALA A 272 19.74 -16.08 -8.97
CA ALA A 272 19.98 -17.35 -9.68
C ALA A 272 18.70 -18.11 -10.11
N ASN A 273 17.85 -17.50 -10.94
CA ASN A 273 16.50 -18.01 -11.21
C ASN A 273 16.13 -18.20 -12.69
N SER A 274 17.13 -18.40 -13.55
CA SER A 274 16.91 -18.72 -14.96
C SER A 274 16.07 -19.99 -15.13
N ALA A 275 15.03 -19.91 -15.96
CA ALA A 275 14.13 -21.05 -16.20
C ALA A 275 14.88 -22.27 -16.74
N THR A 276 15.84 -22.07 -17.64
CA THR A 276 16.57 -23.16 -18.30
C THR A 276 17.80 -23.56 -17.51
N LYS A 277 18.64 -22.58 -17.14
CA LYS A 277 19.94 -22.86 -16.52
C LYS A 277 19.83 -23.48 -15.13
N VAL A 278 18.82 -23.11 -14.32
CA VAL A 278 18.60 -23.76 -13.01
C VAL A 278 18.31 -25.24 -13.17
N ARG A 279 17.49 -25.62 -14.16
CA ARG A 279 17.10 -27.03 -14.37
C ARG A 279 18.25 -27.90 -14.87
N LYS A 280 19.26 -27.28 -15.48
CA LYS A 280 20.50 -27.89 -15.94
C LYS A 280 21.64 -27.79 -14.92
N ASP A 281 21.37 -27.21 -13.74
CA ASP A 281 22.38 -26.97 -12.71
C ASP A 281 23.56 -26.10 -13.23
N GLU A 282 23.28 -25.17 -14.16
CA GLU A 282 24.23 -24.25 -14.81
C GLU A 282 24.20 -22.82 -14.21
N VAL A 283 23.71 -22.66 -12.97
CA VAL A 283 23.69 -21.39 -12.24
C VAL A 283 24.39 -21.52 -10.90
N PRO A 284 24.96 -20.43 -10.34
CA PRO A 284 25.41 -20.44 -8.95
C PRO A 284 24.24 -20.74 -8.01
N TYR A 285 24.56 -21.30 -6.84
CA TYR A 285 23.56 -21.48 -5.79
C TYR A 285 23.03 -20.11 -5.32
N GLY A 286 21.73 -20.02 -5.06
CA GLY A 286 21.04 -18.76 -4.80
C GLY A 286 19.54 -18.98 -4.68
N ILE A 287 18.74 -17.90 -4.63
CA ILE A 287 17.30 -18.00 -4.29
C ILE A 287 16.54 -18.96 -5.23
N GLY A 288 16.76 -18.84 -6.55
CA GLY A 288 16.10 -19.68 -7.55
C GLY A 288 16.51 -21.15 -7.50
N ALA A 289 17.80 -21.42 -7.32
CA ALA A 289 18.33 -22.78 -7.16
C ALA A 289 17.82 -23.43 -5.86
N ALA A 290 17.93 -22.74 -4.72
CA ALA A 290 17.43 -23.20 -3.44
C ALA A 290 15.91 -23.45 -3.47
N TYR A 291 15.14 -22.56 -4.11
CA TYR A 291 13.70 -22.75 -4.29
C TYR A 291 13.38 -23.98 -5.14
N PHE A 292 14.16 -24.24 -6.18
CA PHE A 292 13.99 -25.43 -7.02
C PHE A 292 14.23 -26.71 -6.22
N GLU A 293 15.26 -26.75 -5.38
CA GLU A 293 15.57 -27.90 -4.53
C GLU A 293 14.52 -28.15 -3.44
N ILE A 294 14.15 -27.12 -2.67
CA ILE A 294 13.17 -27.25 -1.56
C ILE A 294 11.73 -27.54 -2.03
N THR A 295 11.50 -27.47 -3.34
CA THR A 295 10.26 -27.86 -4.01
C THR A 295 10.41 -29.18 -4.79
N GLU A 296 11.43 -29.98 -4.49
CA GLU A 296 11.69 -31.28 -5.14
C GLU A 296 11.79 -31.16 -6.67
N ARG A 297 12.41 -30.08 -7.16
CA ARG A 297 12.56 -29.77 -8.59
C ARG A 297 11.22 -29.61 -9.34
N LYS A 298 10.10 -29.41 -8.63
CA LYS A 298 8.76 -29.14 -9.20
C LYS A 298 8.43 -27.65 -9.30
N GLY A 299 9.06 -26.82 -8.46
CA GLY A 299 8.88 -25.37 -8.49
C GLY A 299 9.41 -24.75 -9.78
N ASN A 300 8.87 -23.59 -10.17
CA ASN A 300 9.37 -22.86 -11.32
C ASN A 300 10.32 -21.73 -10.85
N PRO A 301 11.64 -21.82 -11.10
CA PRO A 301 12.62 -20.87 -10.55
C PRO A 301 12.33 -19.39 -10.84
N PRO A 302 11.88 -18.96 -12.03
CA PRO A 302 11.54 -17.55 -12.31
C PRO A 302 10.51 -16.93 -11.35
N ASP A 303 9.72 -17.76 -10.67
CA ASP A 303 8.75 -17.30 -9.68
C ASP A 303 9.42 -16.63 -8.47
N THR A 304 10.69 -16.94 -8.22
CA THR A 304 11.43 -16.37 -7.09
C THR A 304 11.71 -14.89 -7.23
N SER A 305 11.64 -14.29 -8.42
CA SER A 305 11.76 -12.82 -8.58
C SER A 305 10.69 -12.07 -7.78
N ALA A 306 9.45 -12.56 -7.82
CA ALA A 306 8.33 -11.97 -7.09
C ALA A 306 8.39 -12.35 -5.60
N LEU A 307 8.73 -13.61 -5.29
CA LEU A 307 8.88 -14.04 -3.91
C LEU A 307 9.99 -13.29 -3.17
N ALA A 308 11.17 -13.15 -3.77
CA ALA A 308 12.29 -12.41 -3.19
C ALA A 308 11.93 -10.94 -2.94
N ALA A 309 11.24 -10.30 -3.90
CA ALA A 309 10.76 -8.93 -3.74
C ALA A 309 9.73 -8.79 -2.60
N ALA A 310 8.81 -9.75 -2.44
CA ALA A 310 7.85 -9.76 -1.33
C ALA A 310 8.53 -10.04 0.03
N LEU A 311 9.46 -10.99 0.09
CA LEU A 311 10.24 -11.29 1.30
C LEU A 311 11.14 -10.11 1.70
N HIS A 312 11.67 -9.38 0.73
CA HIS A 312 12.38 -8.14 1.00
C HIS A 312 11.44 -7.01 1.45
N GLU A 313 10.22 -6.95 0.94
CA GLU A 313 9.23 -5.96 1.39
C GLU A 313 8.91 -6.05 2.86
N ILE A 314 8.70 -7.28 3.35
CA ILE A 314 8.39 -7.55 4.75
C ILE A 314 9.65 -7.58 5.61
N GLY A 315 10.83 -7.34 5.03
CA GLY A 315 12.09 -7.21 5.74
C GLY A 315 12.80 -8.53 6.05
N ALA A 316 12.36 -9.68 5.53
CA ALA A 316 13.05 -10.97 5.69
C ALA A 316 14.34 -11.07 4.87
N LEU A 317 14.35 -10.43 3.69
CA LEU A 317 15.53 -10.33 2.83
C LEU A 317 15.97 -8.87 2.68
N SER A 318 17.26 -8.67 2.45
CA SER A 318 17.86 -7.39 2.09
C SER A 318 18.34 -7.44 0.64
N TYR A 319 18.34 -6.28 -0.03
CA TYR A 319 18.86 -6.14 -1.40
C TYR A 319 19.93 -5.05 -1.47
N THR A 320 21.03 -5.30 -2.17
CA THR A 320 22.07 -4.28 -2.45
C THR A 320 22.45 -4.29 -3.94
N SER A 321 22.71 -3.12 -4.53
CA SER A 321 23.00 -3.01 -5.97
C SER A 321 24.48 -3.23 -6.32
N GLN A 322 25.28 -3.82 -5.44
CA GLN A 322 26.75 -3.82 -5.49
C GLN A 322 27.37 -5.03 -6.23
N GLY A 323 26.60 -5.74 -7.07
CA GLY A 323 27.13 -6.88 -7.83
C GLY A 323 26.08 -7.95 -8.17
N PRO A 324 26.52 -9.12 -8.65
CA PRO A 324 25.64 -10.25 -8.96
C PRO A 324 25.03 -10.89 -7.70
N ASP A 325 25.71 -10.79 -6.56
CA ASP A 325 25.26 -11.27 -5.25
C ASP A 325 24.57 -10.14 -4.50
N ASN A 326 23.31 -9.92 -4.86
CA ASN A 326 22.55 -8.74 -4.47
C ASN A 326 21.52 -9.00 -3.38
N TRP A 327 21.43 -10.21 -2.82
CA TRP A 327 20.49 -10.55 -1.75
C TRP A 327 21.21 -11.04 -0.50
N SER A 328 20.68 -10.72 0.67
CA SER A 328 21.13 -11.32 1.94
C SER A 328 19.95 -11.54 2.88
N ILE A 329 20.15 -12.39 3.89
CA ILE A 329 19.14 -12.63 4.93
C ILE A 329 19.19 -11.50 5.95
N ASN A 330 18.03 -10.96 6.31
CA ASN A 330 17.94 -10.00 7.40
C ASN A 330 17.64 -10.74 8.72
N ILE A 331 18.69 -11.29 9.32
CA ILE A 331 18.58 -12.13 10.53
C ILE A 331 17.91 -11.41 11.71
N ARG A 332 17.96 -10.08 11.76
CA ARG A 332 17.35 -9.27 12.83
C ARG A 332 15.82 -9.29 12.80
N GLN A 333 15.22 -9.66 11.67
CA GLN A 333 13.77 -9.74 11.48
C GLN A 333 13.26 -11.18 11.55
N LEU A 334 14.15 -12.16 11.72
CA LEU A 334 13.81 -13.59 11.72
C LEU A 334 14.16 -14.21 13.08
N THR A 335 13.47 -15.29 13.41
CA THR A 335 13.81 -16.09 14.59
C THR A 335 14.67 -17.26 14.17
N LEU A 336 15.80 -17.47 14.85
CA LEU A 336 16.57 -18.71 14.75
C LEU A 336 15.96 -19.76 15.68
N THR A 337 15.88 -21.00 15.23
CA THR A 337 15.53 -22.12 16.12
C THR A 337 16.57 -22.23 17.25
N PRO A 338 16.21 -22.81 18.42
CA PRO A 338 17.12 -22.87 19.57
C PRO A 338 18.47 -23.54 19.29
N ASP A 339 18.51 -24.46 18.32
CA ASP A 339 19.72 -25.15 17.86
C ASP A 339 20.53 -24.36 16.80
N GLY A 340 20.03 -23.19 16.39
CA GLY A 340 20.66 -22.30 15.41
C GLY A 340 20.63 -22.80 13.96
N THR A 341 19.92 -23.90 13.68
CA THR A 341 20.02 -24.58 12.38
C THR A 341 18.94 -24.18 11.37
N ALA A 342 17.86 -23.54 11.82
CA ALA A 342 16.74 -23.16 10.97
C ALA A 342 16.22 -21.75 11.27
N LEU A 343 15.65 -21.13 10.23
CA LEU A 343 15.02 -19.81 10.30
C LEU A 343 13.50 -19.95 10.31
N ASP A 344 12.86 -19.12 11.13
CA ASP A 344 11.42 -19.00 11.21
C ASP A 344 10.95 -17.55 10.94
N ILE A 345 10.09 -17.42 9.93
CA ILE A 345 9.45 -16.17 9.53
C ILE A 345 8.10 -15.93 10.24
N SER A 346 7.59 -16.88 11.03
CA SER A 346 6.23 -16.84 11.57
C SER A 346 5.93 -15.57 12.36
N ALA A 347 6.84 -15.14 13.24
CA ALA A 347 6.69 -13.91 14.02
C ALA A 347 6.59 -12.66 13.13
N LEU A 348 7.39 -12.60 12.06
CA LEU A 348 7.36 -11.51 11.09
C LEU A 348 6.04 -11.50 10.30
N ILE A 349 5.58 -12.67 9.86
CA ILE A 349 4.27 -12.80 9.19
C ILE A 349 3.13 -12.37 10.11
N GLN A 350 3.15 -12.77 11.38
CA GLN A 350 2.15 -12.35 12.37
C GLN A 350 2.17 -10.84 12.60
N HIS A 351 3.36 -10.24 12.67
CA HIS A 351 3.53 -8.80 12.79
C HIS A 351 2.88 -8.06 11.61
N GLU A 352 3.15 -8.51 10.38
CA GLU A 352 2.59 -7.93 9.16
C GLU A 352 1.06 -8.09 9.09
N ILE A 353 0.52 -9.22 9.55
CA ILE A 353 -0.95 -9.41 9.65
C ILE A 353 -1.54 -8.43 10.66
N GLY A 354 -0.95 -8.32 11.86
CA GLY A 354 -1.43 -7.41 12.91
C GLY A 354 -1.41 -5.94 12.50
N GLN A 355 -0.43 -5.51 11.70
CA GLN A 355 -0.43 -4.16 11.14
C GLN A 355 -1.57 -3.93 10.13
N ASN A 356 -2.00 -4.96 9.40
CA ASN A 356 -3.13 -4.86 8.49
C ASN A 356 -4.48 -4.83 9.24
N ASP A 357 -4.60 -5.51 10.39
CA ASP A 357 -5.85 -5.59 11.16
C ASP A 357 -6.12 -4.35 12.06
N LEU A 358 -5.08 -3.57 12.38
CA LEU A 358 -5.19 -2.32 13.16
C LEU A 358 -5.71 -1.11 12.34
N LEU A 359 -6.19 -1.33 11.11
CA LEU A 359 -6.65 -0.31 10.13
C LEU A 359 -8.08 -0.56 9.63
#